data_AF-A0AAC9WGV9-F1
#
_entry.id   AF-A0AAC9WGV9-F1
#
_cell.length_a   1.000
_cell.length_b   1.000
_cell.length_c   1.000
_cell.angle_alpha   90.00
_cell.angle_beta   90.00
_cell.angle_gamma   90.00
#
_symmetry.space_group_name_H-M   'P 1'
#
loop_
_entity.id
_entity.type
_entity.pdbx_description
1 polymer ?
#
loop_
_entity_poly.entity_id
_entity_poly.type
_entity_poly.pdbx_seq_one_letter_code
_entity_poly.pdbx_strand_id
1 'polypeptide(L)'
;MENTKKVYEINETGRDVFIKSLQEPIDFMKSYEDILVKIFFYGNLPREKASELIEQLIKDTNKKIEDLKKLEIKIKDKAEKFEISTLYFGIDHLKFMADWYEKFLNDLNKKM
;
A
#
# COMPACT_ATOMS: atom_id res chain seq x y z
N MET A 1 -31.17 14.93 23.27
CA MET A 1 -31.03 13.51 22.85
C MET A 1 -29.57 13.14 23.03
N GLU A 2 -29.25 12.27 23.99
CA GLU A 2 -27.89 11.77 24.18
C GLU A 2 -27.55 10.77 23.06
N ASN A 3 -26.41 10.99 22.41
CA ASN A 3 -25.95 10.19 21.29
C ASN A 3 -25.22 8.94 21.84
N THR A 4 -25.91 7.82 22.00
CA THR A 4 -25.32 6.57 22.51
C THR A 4 -24.51 5.88 21.41
N LYS A 5 -23.18 6.04 21.46
CA LYS A 5 -22.25 5.35 20.55
C LYS A 5 -22.14 3.88 20.95
N LYS A 6 -22.40 2.97 20.02
CA LYS A 6 -22.10 1.54 20.22
C LYS A 6 -20.59 1.34 20.28
N VAL A 7 -20.11 0.73 21.35
CA VAL A 7 -18.70 0.33 21.55
C VAL A 7 -18.63 -1.18 21.41
N TYR A 8 -17.69 -1.67 20.62
CA TYR A 8 -17.43 -3.10 20.45
C TYR A 8 -16.23 -3.50 21.29
N GLU A 9 -16.34 -4.64 21.96
CA GLU A 9 -15.30 -5.24 22.78
C GLU A 9 -15.16 -6.71 22.39
N ILE A 10 -13.91 -7.19 22.31
CA ILE A 10 -13.64 -8.59 22.01
C ILE A 10 -14.03 -9.45 23.22
N ASN A 11 -14.84 -10.48 23.00
CA ASN A 11 -15.14 -11.47 24.03
C ASN A 11 -14.08 -12.60 24.02
N GLU A 12 -14.14 -13.47 25.02
CA GLU A 12 -13.19 -14.59 25.17
C GLU A 12 -13.13 -15.48 23.93
N THR A 13 -14.29 -15.87 23.39
CA THR A 13 -14.37 -16.67 22.16
C THR A 13 -13.72 -15.95 20.97
N GLY A 14 -13.94 -14.64 20.82
CA GLY A 14 -13.32 -13.84 19.79
C GLY A 14 -11.79 -13.78 19.94
N ARG A 15 -11.31 -13.73 21.18
CA ARG A 15 -9.87 -13.77 21.48
C ARG A 15 -9.25 -15.11 21.10
N ASP A 16 -9.92 -16.23 21.39
CA ASP A 16 -9.45 -17.56 21.01
C ASP A 16 -9.40 -17.74 19.49
N VAL A 17 -10.42 -17.26 18.78
CA VAL A 17 -10.46 -17.27 17.31
C VAL A 17 -9.33 -16.40 16.73
N PHE A 18 -9.10 -15.22 17.30
CA PHE A 18 -8.01 -14.34 16.87
C PHE A 18 -6.64 -15.02 17.05
N ILE A 19 -6.35 -15.58 18.23
CA ILE A 19 -5.07 -16.27 18.47
C ILE A 19 -4.88 -17.46 17.54
N LYS A 20 -5.93 -18.25 17.32
CA LYS A 20 -5.88 -19.37 16.37
C LYS A 20 -5.54 -18.88 14.95
N SER A 21 -6.14 -17.79 14.48
CA SER A 21 -5.85 -17.22 13.16
C SER A 21 -4.41 -16.74 13.01
N LEU A 22 -3.78 -16.22 14.08
CA LEU A 22 -2.39 -15.77 14.04
C LEU A 22 -1.39 -16.92 13.91
N GLN A 23 -1.80 -18.14 14.26
CA GLN A 23 -0.97 -19.34 14.17
C GLN A 23 -1.06 -20.03 12.81
N GLU A 24 -2.01 -19.60 11.96
CA GLU A 24 -2.14 -20.15 10.62
C GLU A 24 -1.00 -19.65 9.71
N PRO A 25 -0.46 -20.49 8.82
CA PRO A 25 0.52 -20.05 7.83
C PRO A 25 -0.05 -18.96 6.92
N ILE A 26 0.82 -18.02 6.52
CA ILE A 26 0.44 -16.95 5.59
C ILE A 26 0.24 -17.55 4.19
N ASP A 27 -0.94 -17.35 3.61
CA ASP A 27 -1.28 -17.69 2.23
C ASP A 27 -0.87 -16.56 1.28
N PHE A 28 0.32 -16.67 0.68
CA PHE A 28 0.89 -15.62 -0.17
C PHE A 28 0.18 -15.45 -1.53
N MET A 29 -0.64 -16.41 -1.96
CA MET A 29 -1.28 -16.38 -3.28
C MET A 29 -2.50 -15.45 -3.35
N LYS A 30 -2.93 -14.86 -2.24
CA LYS A 30 -4.11 -13.97 -2.19
C LYS A 30 -3.83 -12.50 -2.44
N SER A 31 -2.56 -12.09 -2.58
CA SER A 31 -2.19 -10.70 -2.79
C SER A 31 -2.02 -10.40 -4.29
N TYR A 32 -3.13 -10.10 -4.98
CA TYR A 32 -3.09 -9.60 -6.35
C TYR A 32 -2.97 -8.07 -6.37
N GLU A 33 -2.02 -7.55 -7.16
CA GLU A 33 -1.79 -6.12 -7.36
C GLU A 33 -2.79 -5.56 -8.39
N ASP A 34 -3.97 -5.12 -7.95
CA ASP A 34 -5.01 -4.53 -8.81
C ASP A 34 -4.51 -3.36 -9.66
N ILE A 35 -3.44 -2.68 -9.22
CA ILE A 35 -2.82 -1.57 -9.95
C ILE A 35 -2.22 -2.06 -11.28
N LEU A 36 -1.55 -3.22 -11.28
CA LEU A 36 -0.93 -3.77 -12.48
C LEU A 36 -1.98 -4.19 -13.52
N VAL A 37 -3.18 -4.58 -13.08
CA VAL A 37 -4.30 -4.87 -13.98
C VAL A 37 -4.69 -3.61 -14.76
N LYS A 38 -4.75 -2.44 -14.12
CA LYS A 38 -5.02 -1.17 -14.82
C LYS A 38 -3.90 -0.81 -15.78
N ILE A 39 -2.63 -0.92 -15.35
CA ILE A 39 -1.47 -0.62 -16.21
C ILE A 39 -1.45 -1.55 -17.43
N PHE A 40 -1.78 -2.83 -17.25
CA PHE A 40 -1.92 -3.79 -18.36
C PHE A 40 -2.92 -3.30 -19.41
N PHE A 41 -4.08 -2.80 -18.98
CA PHE A 41 -5.12 -2.32 -19.89
C PHE A 41 -4.88 -0.90 -20.45
N TYR A 42 -3.88 -0.15 -19.96
CA TYR A 42 -3.53 1.15 -20.54
C TYR A 42 -3.03 1.07 -21.99
N GLY A 43 -2.68 -0.12 -22.48
CA GLY A 43 -2.45 -0.34 -23.91
C GLY A 43 -3.65 -0.01 -24.82
N ASN A 44 -4.85 0.16 -24.25
CA ASN A 44 -6.05 0.58 -24.98
C ASN A 44 -6.27 2.11 -25.00
N LEU A 45 -5.35 2.90 -24.42
CA LEU A 45 -5.43 4.36 -24.38
C LEU A 45 -4.47 5.00 -25.39
N PRO A 46 -4.71 6.27 -25.78
CA PRO A 46 -3.67 7.09 -26.42
C PRO A 46 -2.41 7.11 -25.55
N ARG A 47 -1.24 7.03 -26.18
CA ARG A 47 0.04 6.90 -25.45
C ARG A 47 0.24 8.06 -24.48
N GLU A 48 -0.05 9.27 -24.91
CA GLU A 48 0.09 10.50 -24.13
C GLU A 48 -0.75 10.42 -22.85
N LYS A 49 -1.97 9.86 -22.96
CA LYS A 49 -2.85 9.69 -21.81
C LYS A 49 -2.32 8.63 -20.85
N ALA A 50 -1.79 7.52 -21.38
CA ALA A 50 -1.16 6.49 -20.55
C ALA A 50 0.05 7.06 -19.79
N SER A 51 0.93 7.82 -20.47
CA SER A 51 2.07 8.49 -19.83
C SER A 51 1.64 9.46 -18.73
N GLU A 52 0.66 10.33 -19.00
CA GLU A 52 0.11 11.27 -17.99
C GLU A 52 -0.41 10.54 -16.74
N LEU A 53 -1.13 9.44 -16.92
CA LEU A 53 -1.67 8.64 -15.81
C LEU A 53 -0.55 7.97 -15.00
N ILE A 54 0.51 7.51 -15.64
CA ILE A 54 1.68 6.91 -14.96
C ILE A 54 2.46 7.99 -14.20
N GLU A 55 2.66 9.18 -14.77
CA GLU A 55 3.27 10.32 -14.07
C GLU A 55 2.48 10.71 -12.81
N GLN A 56 1.15 10.75 -12.91
CA GLN A 56 0.29 11.02 -11.77
C GLN A 56 0.39 9.91 -10.71
N LEU A 57 0.45 8.64 -11.12
CA LEU A 57 0.65 7.51 -10.21
C LEU A 57 2.00 7.61 -9.45
N ILE A 58 3.09 7.96 -10.14
CA ILE A 58 4.40 8.19 -9.52
C ILE A 58 4.31 9.31 -8.48
N LYS A 59 3.69 10.44 -8.84
CA LYS A 59 3.50 11.58 -7.93
C LYS A 59 2.72 11.21 -6.68
N ASP A 60 1.62 10.47 -6.82
CA ASP A 60 0.79 10.05 -5.69
C ASP A 60 1.51 9.03 -4.81
N THR A 61 2.26 8.11 -5.42
CA THR A 61 3.10 7.15 -4.70
C THR A 61 4.18 7.86 -3.87
N ASN A 62 4.90 8.81 -4.47
CA ASN A 62 5.91 9.61 -3.79
C ASN A 62 5.33 10.46 -2.65
N LYS A 63 4.14 11.05 -2.86
CA LYS A 63 3.44 11.76 -1.78
C LYS A 63 3.10 10.83 -0.61
N LYS A 64 2.61 9.62 -0.90
CA LYS A 64 2.30 8.63 0.14
C LYS A 64 3.54 8.21 0.94
N ILE A 65 4.67 8.02 0.27
CA ILE A 65 5.96 7.74 0.93
C ILE A 65 6.30 8.86 1.92
N GLU A 66 6.21 10.11 1.51
CA GLU A 66 6.50 11.25 2.38
C GLU A 66 5.55 11.36 3.58
N ASP A 67 4.27 11.07 3.38
CA ASP A 67 3.30 11.04 4.47
C ASP A 67 3.59 9.90 5.47
N LEU A 68 4.03 8.74 4.99
CA LEU A 68 4.45 7.62 5.85
C LEU A 68 5.75 7.90 6.61
N LYS A 69 6.73 8.58 5.99
CA LYS A 69 7.94 9.04 6.70
C LYS A 69 7.62 10.05 7.80
N LYS A 70 6.66 10.96 7.56
CA LYS A 70 6.18 11.88 8.61
C LYS A 70 5.48 11.13 9.74
N LEU A 71 4.76 10.06 9.42
CA LEU A 71 4.14 9.20 10.43
C LEU A 71 5.19 8.46 11.25
N GLU A 72 6.22 7.91 10.60
CA GLU A 72 7.36 7.23 11.25
C GLU A 72 7.94 8.09 12.37
N ILE A 73 8.25 9.36 12.09
CA ILE A 73 8.82 10.30 13.08
C ILE A 73 7.93 10.41 14.33
N LYS A 74 6.60 10.32 14.18
CA LYS A 74 5.64 10.48 15.28
C LYS A 74 5.47 9.21 16.11
N ILE A 75 5.71 8.03 15.53
CA ILE A 75 5.37 6.75 16.15
C ILE A 75 6.57 5.86 16.47
N LYS A 76 7.75 6.11 15.89
CA LYS A 76 8.92 5.22 16.02
C LYS A 76 9.32 4.93 17.48
N ASP A 77 9.13 5.90 18.38
CA ASP A 77 9.52 5.77 19.78
C ASP A 77 8.42 5.11 20.64
N LYS A 78 7.24 4.86 20.06
CA LYS A 78 6.06 4.29 20.73
C LYS A 78 5.62 2.95 20.16
N ALA A 79 5.98 2.67 18.91
CA ALA A 79 5.57 1.47 18.19
C ALA A 79 6.46 0.28 18.57
N GLU A 80 5.85 -0.89 18.74
CA GLU A 80 6.58 -2.12 18.92
C GLU A 80 7.22 -2.60 17.61
N LYS A 81 8.18 -3.53 17.72
CA LYS A 81 8.99 -4.01 16.59
C LYS A 81 8.13 -4.51 15.43
N PHE A 82 7.09 -5.29 15.68
CA PHE A 82 6.23 -5.81 14.63
C PHE A 82 5.42 -4.70 13.96
N GLU A 83 4.92 -3.73 14.74
CA GLU A 83 4.15 -2.60 14.23
C GLU A 83 5.00 -1.72 13.31
N ILE A 84 6.17 -1.27 13.78
CA ILE A 84 7.05 -0.39 12.98
C ILE A 84 7.60 -1.10 11.74
N SER A 85 7.82 -2.42 11.82
CA SER A 85 8.28 -3.21 10.67
C SER A 85 7.25 -3.20 9.53
N THR A 86 5.95 -3.19 9.82
CA THR A 86 4.91 -3.08 8.78
C THR A 86 4.93 -1.72 8.08
N LEU A 87 5.24 -0.64 8.81
CA LEU A 87 5.42 0.69 8.23
C LEU A 87 6.63 0.71 7.30
N TYR A 88 7.75 0.14 7.73
CA TYR A 88 8.97 0.06 6.92
C TYR A 88 8.76 -0.75 5.66
N PHE A 89 8.12 -1.91 5.78
CA PHE A 89 7.74 -2.70 4.61
C PHE A 89 6.89 -1.87 3.61
N GLY A 90 5.87 -1.16 4.09
CA GLY A 90 5.03 -0.33 3.24
C GLY A 90 5.80 0.79 2.55
N ILE A 91 6.72 1.45 3.25
CA ILE A 91 7.58 2.50 2.68
C ILE A 91 8.49 1.91 1.59
N ASP A 92 9.16 0.81 1.88
CA ASP A 92 10.13 0.23 0.94
C ASP A 92 9.44 -0.41 -0.27
N HIS A 93 8.27 -1.02 -0.08
CA HIS A 93 7.43 -1.48 -1.17
C HIS A 93 7.01 -0.33 -2.08
N LEU A 94 6.52 0.79 -1.52
CA LEU A 94 6.13 1.95 -2.34
C LEU A 94 7.31 2.58 -3.07
N LYS A 95 8.51 2.64 -2.47
CA LYS A 95 9.73 3.10 -3.16
C LYS A 95 10.04 2.20 -4.36
N PHE A 96 10.02 0.88 -4.15
CA PHE A 96 10.22 -0.08 -5.23
C PHE A 96 9.21 0.15 -6.36
N MET A 97 7.92 0.35 -6.03
CA MET A 97 6.89 0.61 -7.04
C MET A 97 7.13 1.92 -7.79
N ALA A 98 7.47 3.02 -7.09
CA ALA A 98 7.79 4.30 -7.72
C ALA A 98 8.98 4.18 -8.70
N ASP A 99 10.07 3.55 -8.27
CA ASP A 99 11.25 3.30 -9.11
C ASP A 99 10.90 2.45 -10.35
N TRP A 100 10.02 1.46 -10.17
CA TRP A 100 9.57 0.62 -11.27
C TRP A 100 8.70 1.41 -12.26
N TYR A 101 7.76 2.22 -11.78
CA TYR A 101 6.91 3.07 -12.63
C TYR A 101 7.73 4.09 -13.41
N GLU A 102 8.74 4.70 -12.78
CA GLU A 102 9.64 5.66 -13.45
C GLU A 102 10.43 4.99 -14.59
N LYS A 103 10.97 3.79 -14.35
CA LYS A 103 11.65 3.01 -15.41
C LYS A 103 10.69 2.65 -16.53
N PHE A 104 9.48 2.20 -16.19
CA PHE A 104 8.45 1.85 -17.16
C PHE A 104 8.04 3.04 -18.03
N LEU A 105 7.80 4.22 -17.42
CA LEU A 105 7.48 5.45 -18.14
C LEU A 105 8.61 5.87 -19.08
N ASN A 106 9.86 5.79 -18.63
CA ASN A 106 11.02 6.10 -19.45
C ASN A 106 11.10 5.18 -20.68
N ASP A 107 10.84 3.89 -20.51
CA ASP A 107 10.85 2.94 -21.64
C ASP A 107 9.67 3.14 -22.59
N LEU A 108 8.50 3.53 -22.07
CA LEU A 108 7.34 3.92 -22.88
C LEU A 108 7.65 5.15 -23.75
N ASN A 109 8.38 6.12 -23.21
CA ASN A 109 8.77 7.34 -23.90
C ASN A 109 9.98 7.16 -24.82
N LYS A 110 10.87 6.18 -24.59
CA LYS A 110 12.01 5.86 -25.50
C LYS A 110 11.60 5.19 -26.80
N LYS A 111 10.44 4.53 -26.87
CA LYS A 111 9.89 4.00 -28.13
C LYS A 111 9.26 5.10 -29.00
N MET A 112 9.87 6.29 -29.02
CA MET A 112 9.56 7.42 -29.89
C MET A 112 10.63 7.54 -30.97
#